data_AF-A0A957M4A9-F1
#
_entry.id   AF-A0A957M4A9-F1
#
_cell.length_a   1.000
_cell.length_b   1.000
_cell.length_c   1.000
_cell.angle_alpha   90.00
_cell.angle_beta   90.00
_cell.angle_gamma   90.00
#
_symmetry.space_group_name_H-M   'P 1'
#
loop_
_entity.id
_entity.type
_entity.pdbx_description
1 polymer ?
#
loop_
_entity_poly.entity_id
_entity_poly.type
_entity_poly.pdbx_seq_one_letter_code
_entity_poly.pdbx_strand_id
1 'polypeptide(L)'
;MPSLAWLKIIAGNLPTNRLLMSACAAIVCGLVLGAGQVVAQAPPPPYVPEEVPAPASKPSALLGATLYQQNCAPCHGQQGAGDGPQAATLDVSPKRLDDAVAMREIAPAAAFHQAKYGSESGAMPAFSIFLNDEQIWQALAYAWSLHTSEEIVTAGSELYAESCAACHGATGQGDGPDAEEQLGDFTDAKAMNVRSLRELDDGWRAAHAEIGADLNEDDRWAVLDAVRSFTYLPPWQSPFEPGAGVIDGQIVQGTAGADPLAPQEVSLMAYMSFTPVA
;
A
#
# COMPACT_ATOMS: atom_id res chain seq x y z
N MET A 1 -15.28 0.97 -17.10
CA MET A 1 -14.10 0.95 -16.21
C MET A 1 -14.01 2.33 -15.60
N PRO A 2 -14.37 2.54 -14.32
CA PRO A 2 -14.41 3.90 -13.78
C PRO A 2 -12.99 4.38 -13.51
N SER A 3 -12.67 5.60 -13.96
CA SER A 3 -11.41 6.26 -13.66
C SER A 3 -11.49 6.89 -12.26
N LEU A 4 -10.65 6.46 -11.34
CA LEU A 4 -10.51 7.13 -10.03
C LEU A 4 -9.82 8.49 -10.24
N ALA A 5 -10.58 9.57 -10.18
CA ALA A 5 -10.08 10.94 -10.20
C ALA A 5 -9.91 11.45 -8.76
N TRP A 6 -8.68 11.70 -8.33
CA TRP A 6 -8.40 12.31 -7.03
C TRP A 6 -8.67 13.82 -7.09
N LEU A 7 -9.73 14.29 -6.43
CA LEU A 7 -10.04 15.72 -6.33
C LEU A 7 -9.33 16.35 -5.13
N LYS A 8 -8.46 17.32 -5.41
CA LYS A 8 -7.78 18.14 -4.39
C LYS A 8 -8.79 19.11 -3.77
N ILE A 9 -9.19 18.89 -2.52
CA ILE A 9 -10.03 19.83 -1.78
C ILE A 9 -9.19 21.06 -1.44
N ILE A 10 -9.46 22.19 -2.09
CA ILE A 10 -8.95 23.51 -1.65
C ILE A 10 -9.93 24.02 -0.59
N ALA A 11 -9.53 23.94 0.68
CA ALA A 11 -10.26 24.58 1.77
C ALA A 11 -10.33 26.10 1.53
N GLY A 12 -11.54 26.65 1.62
CA GLY A 12 -11.87 28.02 1.25
C GLY A 12 -11.16 29.11 2.07
N ASN A 13 -11.07 30.28 1.43
CA ASN A 13 -10.43 31.50 1.87
C ASN A 13 -10.79 31.95 3.31
N LEU A 14 -9.76 32.22 4.12
CA LEU A 14 -9.87 33.09 5.29
C LEU A 14 -9.71 34.56 4.86
N PRO A 15 -10.45 35.51 5.47
CA PRO A 15 -10.39 36.92 5.09
C PRO A 15 -9.03 37.54 5.44
N THR A 16 -8.37 38.09 4.42
CA THR A 16 -7.11 38.84 4.55
C THR A 16 -7.31 40.13 5.34
N ASN A 17 -6.69 40.23 6.51
CA ASN A 17 -6.55 41.50 7.21
C ASN A 17 -5.32 42.24 6.65
N ARG A 18 -5.57 43.41 6.05
CA ARG A 18 -4.56 44.27 5.43
C ARG A 18 -3.87 45.09 6.51
N LEU A 19 -2.59 44.82 6.80
CA LEU A 19 -1.71 45.81 7.42
C LEU A 19 -0.29 45.71 6.80
N LEU A 20 -0.01 46.73 5.98
CA LEU A 20 1.26 47.46 5.83
C LEU A 20 2.57 46.71 6.14
N MET A 21 3.37 46.46 5.10
CA MET A 21 4.76 46.89 5.15
C MET A 21 5.32 47.17 3.76
N SER A 22 5.85 48.39 3.65
CA SER A 22 6.48 48.99 2.49
C SER A 22 7.91 48.46 2.31
N ALA A 23 8.26 48.21 1.05
CA ALA A 23 9.60 48.30 0.43
C ALA A 23 10.85 47.90 1.24
N CYS A 24 11.53 46.85 0.78
CA CYS A 24 12.98 46.88 0.61
C CYS A 24 13.36 46.14 -0.68
N ALA A 25 14.10 46.86 -1.52
CA ALA A 25 14.49 46.47 -2.86
C ALA A 25 15.73 45.57 -2.88
N ALA A 26 15.82 44.79 -3.96
CA ALA A 26 17.00 44.17 -4.55
C ALA A 26 17.76 43.12 -3.71
N ILE A 27 18.01 41.95 -4.30
CA ILE A 27 19.35 41.38 -4.56
C ILE A 27 19.24 39.92 -5.04
N VAL A 28 19.92 39.65 -6.16
CA VAL A 28 20.35 38.37 -6.77
C VAL A 28 19.28 37.52 -7.47
N CYS A 29 19.11 37.85 -8.76
CA CYS A 29 18.86 36.86 -9.80
C CYS A 29 20.12 36.00 -9.96
N GLY A 30 20.20 34.90 -9.20
CA GLY A 30 21.22 33.88 -9.39
C GLY A 30 20.76 32.88 -10.44
N LEU A 31 21.34 32.95 -11.65
CA LEU A 31 21.34 31.81 -12.57
C LEU A 31 22.01 30.62 -11.86
N VAL A 32 21.22 29.63 -11.46
CA VAL A 32 21.75 28.30 -11.15
C VAL A 32 21.78 27.50 -12.46
N LEU A 33 22.78 27.78 -13.28
CA LEU A 33 23.28 26.81 -14.26
C LEU A 33 24.27 25.93 -13.51
N GLY A 34 23.76 24.84 -12.93
CA GLY A 34 24.57 23.79 -12.31
C GLY A 34 23.89 22.47 -12.62
N ALA A 35 24.56 21.63 -13.42
CA ALA A 35 24.12 20.30 -13.78
C ALA A 35 23.61 19.54 -12.55
N GLY A 36 22.43 18.94 -12.65
CA GLY A 36 21.91 18.04 -11.62
C GLY A 36 22.95 16.96 -11.36
N GLN A 37 23.70 17.10 -10.27
CA GLN A 37 24.52 16.01 -9.79
C GLN A 37 23.54 14.95 -9.30
N VAL A 38 23.38 13.90 -10.09
CA VAL A 38 22.84 12.64 -9.60
C VAL A 38 23.83 12.22 -8.51
N VAL A 39 23.48 12.48 -7.25
CA VAL A 39 24.25 11.96 -6.13
C VAL A 39 24.09 10.45 -6.24
N ALA A 40 25.16 9.75 -6.62
CA ALA A 40 25.15 8.31 -6.70
C ALA A 40 24.72 7.75 -5.34
N GLN A 41 23.63 6.98 -5.32
CA GLN A 41 23.18 6.36 -4.08
C GLN A 41 24.25 5.39 -3.58
N ALA A 42 24.49 5.38 -2.27
CA ALA A 42 25.32 4.35 -1.67
C ALA A 42 24.72 2.96 -2.01
N PRO A 43 25.56 1.92 -2.18
CA PRO A 43 25.04 0.58 -2.39
C PRO A 43 24.11 0.18 -1.23
N PRO A 44 22.99 -0.50 -1.51
CA PRO A 44 22.10 -0.96 -0.45
C PRO A 44 22.85 -1.92 0.49
N PRO A 45 22.51 -1.94 1.79
CA PRO A 45 23.02 -2.97 2.68
C PRO A 45 22.55 -4.37 2.21
N PRO A 46 23.23 -5.46 2.62
CA PRO A 46 22.76 -6.80 2.35
C PRO A 46 21.36 -7.03 2.92
N TYR A 47 20.50 -7.71 2.15
CA TYR A 47 19.18 -8.11 2.64
C TYR A 47 19.31 -9.26 3.64
N VAL A 48 18.90 -8.99 4.89
CA VAL A 48 18.74 -9.99 5.95
C VAL A 48 17.29 -9.92 6.43
N PRO A 49 16.43 -10.92 6.10
CA PRO A 49 14.99 -10.86 6.37
C PRO A 49 14.65 -10.52 7.83
N GLU A 50 15.35 -11.13 8.78
CA GLU A 50 15.08 -11.02 10.22
C GLU A 50 15.44 -9.65 10.80
N GLU A 51 16.26 -8.86 10.08
CA GLU A 51 16.68 -7.52 10.46
C GLU A 51 15.76 -6.43 9.90
N VAL A 52 14.84 -6.77 8.99
CA VAL A 52 13.87 -5.81 8.46
C VAL A 52 12.90 -5.40 9.59
N PRO A 53 12.74 -4.09 9.87
CA PRO A 53 11.85 -3.64 10.92
C PRO A 53 10.40 -3.94 10.53
N ALA A 54 9.72 -4.70 11.39
CA ALA A 54 8.27 -4.88 11.27
C ALA A 54 7.55 -3.53 11.52
N PRO A 55 6.42 -3.28 10.84
CA PRO A 55 5.63 -2.08 11.11
C PRO A 55 5.08 -2.14 12.53
N ALA A 56 5.02 -0.99 13.21
CA ALA A 56 4.54 -0.91 14.59
C ALA A 56 3.04 -1.23 14.73
N SER A 57 2.28 -0.97 13.67
CA SER A 57 0.87 -1.35 13.52
C SER A 57 0.55 -1.69 12.07
N LYS A 58 -0.66 -2.18 11.78
CA LYS A 58 -1.04 -2.60 10.42
C LYS A 58 -0.92 -1.41 9.45
N PRO A 59 -0.02 -1.46 8.45
CA PRO A 59 0.07 -0.38 7.48
C PRO A 59 -1.23 -0.28 6.68
N SER A 60 -1.69 0.95 6.47
CA SER A 60 -2.89 1.23 5.69
C SER A 60 -2.54 1.49 4.22
N ALA A 61 -3.05 0.64 3.33
CA ALA A 61 -2.97 0.85 1.89
C ALA A 61 -3.68 2.15 1.48
N LEU A 62 -4.78 2.50 2.14
CA LEU A 62 -5.50 3.74 1.89
C LEU A 62 -4.63 4.98 2.19
N LEU A 63 -3.94 5.01 3.34
CA LEU A 63 -3.00 6.10 3.66
C LEU A 63 -1.77 6.08 2.74
N GLY A 64 -1.35 4.90 2.31
CA GLY A 64 -0.25 4.68 1.37
C GLY A 64 -0.52 5.09 -0.07
N ALA A 65 -1.78 5.22 -0.49
CA ALA A 65 -2.15 5.48 -1.87
C ALA A 65 -1.47 6.75 -2.42
N THR A 66 -1.52 7.86 -1.69
CA THR A 66 -0.88 9.10 -2.13
C THR A 66 0.65 8.98 -2.17
N LEU A 67 1.25 8.26 -1.23
CA LEU A 67 2.69 8.01 -1.21
C LEU A 67 3.10 7.20 -2.45
N TYR A 68 2.36 6.16 -2.80
CA TYR A 68 2.59 5.38 -4.01
C TYR A 68 2.46 6.25 -5.27
N GLN A 69 1.39 7.04 -5.40
CA GLN A 69 1.16 7.86 -6.58
C GLN A 69 2.27 8.91 -6.80
N GLN A 70 2.83 9.44 -5.72
CA GLN A 70 3.90 10.45 -5.79
C GLN A 70 5.28 9.85 -6.03
N ASN A 71 5.56 8.67 -5.48
CA ASN A 71 6.93 8.15 -5.37
C ASN A 71 7.18 6.88 -6.22
N CYS A 72 6.17 6.04 -6.41
CA CYS A 72 6.31 4.73 -7.05
C CYS A 72 5.69 4.71 -8.46
N ALA A 73 4.50 5.29 -8.62
CA ALA A 73 3.76 5.33 -9.87
C ALA A 73 4.51 5.98 -11.06
N PRO A 74 5.44 6.94 -10.88
CA PRO A 74 6.22 7.46 -12.00
C PRO A 74 7.00 6.39 -12.78
N CYS A 75 7.38 5.29 -12.12
CA CYS A 75 8.04 4.14 -12.76
C CYS A 75 7.09 2.93 -12.85
N HIS A 76 6.42 2.56 -11.77
CA HIS A 76 5.57 1.35 -11.72
C HIS A 76 4.18 1.53 -12.34
N GLY A 77 3.79 2.75 -12.74
CA GLY A 77 2.46 3.04 -13.26
C GLY A 77 1.41 3.23 -12.17
N GLN A 78 0.32 3.94 -12.48
CA GLN A 78 -0.74 4.23 -11.49
C GLN A 78 -1.42 2.96 -10.98
N GLN A 79 -1.53 1.95 -11.85
CA GLN A 79 -2.14 0.65 -11.59
C GLN A 79 -1.11 -0.45 -11.34
N GLY A 80 0.19 -0.12 -11.28
CA GLY A 80 1.24 -1.11 -11.05
C GLY A 80 1.69 -1.87 -12.31
N ALA A 81 1.22 -1.50 -13.50
CA ALA A 81 1.52 -2.22 -14.76
C ALA A 81 2.96 -2.04 -15.28
N GLY A 82 3.85 -1.35 -14.55
CA GLY A 82 5.23 -1.10 -14.96
C GLY A 82 5.35 -0.11 -16.13
N ASP A 83 4.29 0.67 -16.37
CA ASP A 83 4.12 1.55 -17.54
C ASP A 83 4.14 3.04 -17.16
N GLY A 84 4.77 3.37 -16.02
CA GLY A 84 4.92 4.75 -15.57
C GLY A 84 5.66 5.61 -16.61
N PRO A 85 5.44 6.93 -16.64
CA PRO A 85 6.06 7.82 -17.62
C PRO A 85 7.60 7.79 -17.62
N GLN A 86 8.23 7.36 -16.53
CA GLN A 86 9.69 7.20 -16.44
C GLN A 86 10.16 5.77 -16.79
N ALA A 87 9.25 4.78 -16.89
CA ALA A 87 9.61 3.38 -17.12
C ALA A 87 10.44 3.19 -18.40
N ALA A 88 10.07 3.90 -19.48
CA ALA A 88 10.77 3.82 -20.77
C ALA A 88 12.19 4.43 -20.75
N THR A 89 12.56 5.15 -19.69
CA THR A 89 13.88 5.77 -19.53
C THR A 89 14.87 4.91 -18.75
N LEU A 90 14.41 3.77 -18.21
CA LEU A 90 15.21 2.86 -17.40
C LEU A 90 15.76 1.72 -18.25
N ASP A 91 17.00 1.32 -17.98
CA ASP A 91 17.62 0.15 -18.62
C ASP A 91 17.00 -1.19 -18.14
N VAL A 92 16.30 -1.15 -17.01
CA VAL A 92 15.58 -2.30 -16.43
C VAL A 92 14.12 -1.93 -16.32
N SER A 93 13.25 -2.76 -16.88
CA SER A 93 11.80 -2.57 -16.77
C SER A 93 11.36 -2.63 -15.30
N PRO A 94 10.57 -1.65 -14.83
CA PRO A 94 9.95 -1.73 -13.51
C PRO A 94 9.15 -3.02 -13.37
N LYS A 95 9.21 -3.62 -12.19
CA LYS A 95 8.39 -4.79 -11.89
C LYS A 95 6.91 -4.42 -11.98
N ARG A 96 6.13 -5.30 -12.60
CA ARG A 96 4.67 -5.27 -12.59
C ARG A 96 4.15 -5.66 -11.21
N LEU A 97 3.54 -4.71 -10.54
CA LEU A 97 2.93 -4.84 -9.22
C LEU A 97 1.46 -5.29 -9.32
N ASP A 98 0.89 -5.25 -10.53
CA ASP A 98 -0.44 -5.79 -10.85
C ASP A 98 -0.42 -7.29 -11.20
N ASP A 99 0.76 -7.87 -11.38
CA ASP A 99 0.93 -9.28 -11.71
C ASP A 99 0.93 -10.12 -10.43
N ALA A 100 -0.21 -10.75 -10.14
CA ALA A 100 -0.38 -11.62 -8.98
C ALA A 100 0.64 -12.76 -8.93
N VAL A 101 0.99 -13.37 -10.07
CA VAL A 101 1.97 -14.47 -10.09
C VAL A 101 3.35 -13.95 -9.67
N ALA A 102 3.75 -12.79 -10.20
CA ALA A 102 5.04 -12.19 -9.85
C ALA A 102 5.08 -11.70 -8.40
N MET A 103 3.97 -11.17 -7.88
CA MET A 103 3.89 -10.64 -6.50
C MET A 103 3.85 -11.74 -5.44
N ARG A 104 3.28 -12.92 -5.76
CA ARG A 104 3.26 -14.08 -4.85
C ARG A 104 4.65 -14.56 -4.45
N GLU A 105 5.67 -14.31 -5.28
CA GLU A 105 7.06 -14.73 -5.07
C GLU A 105 7.87 -13.73 -4.23
N ILE A 106 7.28 -12.61 -3.79
CA ILE A 106 7.99 -11.54 -3.10
C ILE A 106 7.54 -11.45 -1.65
N ALA A 107 8.48 -11.62 -0.72
CA ALA A 107 8.21 -11.32 0.68
C ALA A 107 8.06 -9.80 0.90
N PRO A 108 7.07 -9.32 1.66
CA PRO A 108 6.94 -7.89 1.98
C PRO A 108 8.20 -7.26 2.57
N ALA A 109 8.97 -8.00 3.39
CA ALA A 109 10.23 -7.55 3.94
C ALA A 109 11.30 -7.31 2.86
N ALA A 110 11.34 -8.15 1.81
CA ALA A 110 12.22 -7.95 0.67
C ALA A 110 11.82 -6.69 -0.13
N ALA A 111 10.51 -6.49 -0.36
CA ALA A 111 9.99 -5.29 -0.99
C ALA A 111 10.29 -4.02 -0.17
N PHE A 112 10.16 -4.11 1.16
CA PHE A 112 10.53 -3.03 2.08
C PHE A 112 12.01 -2.69 2.03
N HIS A 113 12.88 -3.68 2.11
CA HIS A 113 14.31 -3.47 1.99
C HIS A 113 14.68 -2.78 0.66
N GLN A 114 14.13 -3.30 -0.45
CA GLN A 114 14.34 -2.77 -1.79
C GLN A 114 13.82 -1.32 -1.95
N ALA A 115 12.66 -0.99 -1.37
CA ALA A 115 12.14 0.38 -1.38
C ALA A 115 12.94 1.32 -0.48
N LYS A 116 13.32 0.86 0.71
CA LYS A 116 14.05 1.67 1.69
C LYS A 116 15.44 2.06 1.19
N TYR A 117 16.16 1.11 0.61
CA TYR A 117 17.58 1.27 0.26
C TYR A 117 17.85 1.38 -1.24
N GLY A 118 16.84 1.21 -2.10
CA GLY A 118 17.01 1.25 -3.54
C GLY A 118 17.67 0.00 -4.10
N SER A 119 17.84 -0.06 -5.42
CA SER A 119 18.43 -1.20 -6.12
C SER A 119 19.93 -1.00 -6.34
N GLU A 120 20.71 -2.09 -6.39
CA GLU A 120 22.14 -2.04 -6.69
C GLU A 120 22.45 -1.31 -8.00
N SER A 121 21.60 -1.47 -9.02
CA SER A 121 21.73 -0.80 -10.32
C SER A 121 21.47 0.70 -10.30
N GLY A 122 20.92 1.26 -9.20
CA GLY A 122 20.44 2.64 -9.17
C GLY A 122 19.06 2.87 -9.79
N ALA A 123 18.47 1.87 -10.45
CA ALA A 123 17.19 2.03 -11.16
C ALA A 123 16.02 2.33 -10.22
N MET A 124 16.02 1.76 -9.02
CA MET A 124 15.11 2.13 -7.94
C MET A 124 15.87 2.98 -6.92
N PRO A 125 15.42 4.23 -6.65
CA PRO A 125 16.06 5.09 -5.67
C PRO A 125 15.78 4.62 -4.24
N ALA A 126 16.68 4.95 -3.31
CA ALA A 126 16.45 4.77 -1.89
C ALA A 126 15.41 5.77 -1.35
N PHE A 127 14.21 5.29 -0.98
CA PHE A 127 13.15 6.18 -0.50
C PHE A 127 13.33 6.61 0.97
N SER A 128 14.23 5.98 1.72
CA SER A 128 14.58 6.37 3.10
C SER A 128 15.11 7.80 3.24
N ILE A 129 15.51 8.45 2.14
CA ILE A 129 15.93 9.85 2.14
C ILE A 129 14.76 10.84 2.20
N PHE A 130 13.53 10.38 1.91
CA PHE A 130 12.32 11.22 1.88
C PHE A 130 11.18 10.68 2.75
N LEU A 131 11.12 9.36 2.94
CA LEU A 131 10.06 8.66 3.67
C LEU A 131 10.63 7.95 4.89
N ASN A 132 9.86 7.95 5.98
CA ASN A 132 10.14 7.12 7.14
C ASN A 132 9.62 5.68 6.93
N ASP A 133 9.97 4.76 7.83
CA ASP A 133 9.61 3.33 7.72
C ASP A 133 8.09 3.11 7.68
N GLU A 134 7.32 3.85 8.46
CA GLU A 134 5.86 3.76 8.46
C GLU A 134 5.26 4.13 7.10
N GLN A 135 5.74 5.23 6.51
CA GLN A 135 5.32 5.70 5.19
C GLN A 135 5.70 4.71 4.09
N ILE A 136 6.88 4.08 4.17
CA ILE A 136 7.29 3.04 3.22
C ILE A 136 6.37 1.82 3.36
N TRP A 137 6.08 1.36 4.58
CA TRP A 137 5.15 0.26 4.80
C TRP A 137 3.73 0.55 4.30
N GLN A 138 3.22 1.77 4.50
CA GLN A 138 1.94 2.21 3.95
C GLN A 138 1.94 2.20 2.42
N ALA A 139 2.96 2.78 1.78
CA ALA A 139 3.09 2.77 0.32
C ALA A 139 3.18 1.34 -0.25
N LEU A 140 3.87 0.44 0.46
CA LEU A 140 3.96 -0.97 0.08
C LEU A 140 2.66 -1.73 0.28
N ALA A 141 1.88 -1.42 1.31
CA ALA A 141 0.54 -1.99 1.49
C ALA A 141 -0.37 -1.64 0.29
N TYR A 142 -0.29 -0.41 -0.21
CA TYR A 142 -0.99 -0.01 -1.43
C TYR A 142 -0.44 -0.73 -2.67
N ALA A 143 0.88 -0.73 -2.85
CA ALA A 143 1.53 -1.41 -3.97
C ALA A 143 1.18 -2.91 -4.02
N TRP A 144 1.16 -3.56 -2.86
CA TRP A 144 0.76 -4.97 -2.72
C TRP A 144 -0.69 -5.18 -3.12
N SER A 145 -1.60 -4.28 -2.72
CA SER A 145 -3.01 -4.41 -3.07
C SER A 145 -3.31 -4.38 -4.57
N LEU A 146 -2.37 -3.90 -5.42
CA LEU A 146 -2.58 -3.77 -6.87
C LEU A 146 -2.66 -5.11 -7.61
N HIS A 147 -2.17 -6.20 -7.02
CA HIS A 147 -2.22 -7.54 -7.62
C HIS A 147 -3.51 -8.31 -7.31
N THR A 148 -4.28 -7.85 -6.33
CA THR A 148 -5.50 -8.50 -5.82
C THR A 148 -6.68 -7.53 -5.82
N SER A 149 -7.83 -7.96 -5.30
CA SER A 149 -9.05 -7.13 -5.27
C SER A 149 -9.88 -7.39 -4.02
N GLU A 150 -10.82 -6.50 -3.74
CA GLU A 150 -11.79 -6.68 -2.65
C GLU A 150 -12.59 -7.97 -2.81
N GLU A 151 -12.99 -8.30 -4.03
CA GLU A 151 -13.71 -9.54 -4.34
C GLU A 151 -12.89 -10.78 -3.96
N ILE A 152 -11.62 -10.83 -4.36
CA ILE A 152 -10.72 -11.96 -4.07
C ILE A 152 -10.48 -12.09 -2.56
N VAL A 153 -10.16 -10.98 -1.89
CA VAL A 153 -9.87 -10.99 -0.45
C VAL A 153 -11.11 -11.33 0.37
N THR A 154 -12.30 -10.84 -0.02
CA THR A 154 -13.56 -11.21 0.63
C THR A 154 -13.87 -12.69 0.46
N ALA A 155 -13.78 -13.22 -0.77
CA ALA A 155 -14.01 -14.65 -1.02
C ALA A 155 -13.04 -15.53 -0.21
N GLY A 156 -11.75 -15.16 -0.16
CA GLY A 156 -10.77 -15.83 0.66
C GLY A 156 -11.04 -15.74 2.16
N SER A 157 -11.59 -14.63 2.63
CA SER A 157 -11.95 -14.42 4.04
C SER A 157 -13.14 -15.28 4.46
N GLU A 158 -14.13 -15.45 3.58
CA GLU A 158 -15.26 -16.36 3.80
C GLU A 158 -14.79 -17.81 3.90
N LEU A 159 -13.96 -18.26 2.94
CA LEU A 159 -13.36 -19.59 2.97
C LEU A 159 -12.49 -19.81 4.23
N TYR A 160 -11.71 -18.81 4.64
CA TYR A 160 -10.94 -18.86 5.87
C TYR A 160 -11.85 -19.02 7.10
N ALA A 161 -12.95 -18.26 7.17
CA ALA A 161 -13.90 -18.35 8.28
C ALA A 161 -14.57 -19.72 8.36
N GLU A 162 -14.87 -20.33 7.22
CA GLU A 162 -15.52 -21.64 7.13
C GLU A 162 -14.57 -22.81 7.44
N SER A 163 -13.32 -22.74 6.96
CA SER A 163 -12.43 -23.90 6.91
C SER A 163 -11.19 -23.79 7.80
N CYS A 164 -10.82 -22.58 8.25
CA CYS A 164 -9.54 -22.33 8.93
C CYS A 164 -9.73 -21.78 10.35
N ALA A 165 -10.74 -20.93 10.56
CA ALA A 165 -10.92 -20.17 11.80
C ALA A 165 -11.20 -21.03 13.04
N ALA A 166 -11.69 -22.27 12.87
CA ALA A 166 -11.89 -23.21 13.97
C ALA A 166 -10.57 -23.52 14.72
N CYS A 167 -9.46 -23.63 13.99
CA CYS A 167 -8.13 -23.86 14.57
C CYS A 167 -7.30 -22.57 14.65
N HIS A 168 -7.31 -21.74 13.59
CA HIS A 168 -6.47 -20.53 13.53
C HIS A 168 -7.10 -19.29 14.18
N GLY A 169 -8.35 -19.39 14.64
CA GLY A 169 -9.11 -18.27 15.21
C GLY A 169 -9.66 -17.33 14.13
N ALA A 170 -10.80 -16.71 14.41
CA ALA A 170 -11.43 -15.72 13.50
C ALA A 170 -10.54 -14.48 13.25
N THR A 171 -9.59 -14.23 14.15
CA THR A 171 -8.65 -13.10 14.08
C THR A 171 -7.27 -13.50 13.56
N GLY A 172 -7.04 -14.78 13.25
CA GLY A 172 -5.75 -15.27 12.73
C GLY A 172 -4.66 -15.45 13.78
N GLN A 173 -4.97 -15.33 15.08
CA GLN A 173 -3.97 -15.42 16.15
C GLN A 173 -3.52 -16.84 16.47
N GLY A 174 -4.07 -17.87 15.82
CA GLY A 174 -3.72 -19.27 16.09
C GLY A 174 -4.34 -19.82 17.38
N ASP A 175 -5.42 -19.18 17.86
CA ASP A 175 -6.08 -19.41 19.14
C ASP A 175 -7.54 -19.93 18.98
N GLY A 176 -7.82 -20.60 17.87
CA GLY A 176 -9.15 -21.12 17.59
C GLY A 176 -9.62 -22.16 18.62
N PRO A 177 -10.94 -22.33 18.81
CA PRO A 177 -11.49 -23.25 19.81
C PRO A 177 -11.08 -24.72 19.62
N ASP A 178 -10.74 -25.11 18.39
CA ASP A 178 -10.32 -26.47 18.04
C ASP A 178 -8.78 -26.62 17.97
N ALA A 179 -8.03 -25.57 18.32
CA ALA A 179 -6.57 -25.62 18.39
C ALA A 179 -6.10 -26.53 19.55
N GLU A 180 -5.41 -27.62 19.22
CA GLU A 180 -4.81 -28.50 20.24
C GLU A 180 -3.61 -27.85 20.95
N GLU A 181 -2.93 -26.95 20.25
CA GLU A 181 -1.83 -26.12 20.75
C GLU A 181 -1.84 -24.75 20.06
N GLN A 182 -1.04 -23.81 20.56
CA GLN A 182 -0.90 -22.50 19.94
C GLN A 182 -0.33 -22.64 18.54
N LEU A 183 -1.13 -22.30 17.53
CA LEU A 183 -0.70 -22.31 16.13
C LEU A 183 0.03 -21.01 15.76
N GLY A 184 0.57 -20.97 14.55
CA GLY A 184 1.20 -19.77 14.01
C GLY A 184 0.24 -18.58 13.97
N ASP A 185 0.70 -17.44 14.47
CA ASP A 185 -0.03 -16.18 14.51
C ASP A 185 0.13 -15.42 13.18
N PHE A 186 -0.95 -15.34 12.40
CA PHE A 186 -1.00 -14.60 11.14
C PHE A 186 -1.05 -13.08 11.34
N THR A 187 -1.24 -12.61 12.57
CA THR A 187 -1.18 -11.18 12.93
C THR A 187 0.23 -10.72 13.30
N ASP A 188 1.17 -11.65 13.54
CA ASP A 188 2.58 -11.33 13.75
C ASP A 188 3.22 -10.82 12.45
N ALA A 189 3.24 -9.50 12.29
CA ALA A 189 3.82 -8.83 11.14
C ALA A 189 5.30 -9.16 10.94
N LYS A 190 6.06 -9.46 12.00
CA LYS A 190 7.48 -9.84 11.86
C LYS A 190 7.61 -11.21 11.22
N ALA A 191 6.84 -12.19 11.69
CA ALA A 191 6.86 -13.55 11.14
C ALA A 191 6.27 -13.63 9.72
N MET A 192 5.22 -12.85 9.45
CA MET A 192 4.52 -12.89 8.16
C MET A 192 5.24 -12.10 7.07
N ASN A 193 5.83 -10.94 7.38
CA ASN A 193 6.45 -10.10 6.34
C ASN A 193 7.73 -10.69 5.75
N VAL A 194 8.40 -11.61 6.44
CA VAL A 194 9.58 -12.30 5.90
C VAL A 194 9.25 -13.45 4.94
N ARG A 195 7.95 -13.78 4.77
CA ARG A 195 7.48 -14.83 3.87
C ARG A 195 6.74 -14.22 2.69
N SER A 196 6.96 -14.77 1.51
CA SER A 196 6.16 -14.57 0.30
C SER A 196 4.85 -15.35 0.38
N LEU A 197 3.87 -15.08 -0.50
CA LEU A 197 2.66 -15.93 -0.58
C LEU A 197 2.99 -17.34 -1.05
N ARG A 198 4.02 -17.51 -1.89
CA ARG A 198 4.52 -18.81 -2.31
C ARG A 198 5.01 -19.65 -1.12
N GLU A 199 5.80 -19.06 -0.23
CA GLU A 199 6.30 -19.78 0.94
C GLU A 199 5.17 -20.11 1.93
N LEU A 200 4.15 -19.25 2.03
CA LEU A 200 2.94 -19.55 2.81
C LEU A 200 2.13 -20.70 2.19
N ASP A 201 1.99 -20.72 0.86
CA ASP A 201 1.36 -21.83 0.10
C ASP A 201 2.09 -23.16 0.37
N ASP A 202 3.42 -23.19 0.23
CA ASP A 202 4.23 -24.38 0.48
C ASP A 202 4.10 -24.87 1.93
N GLY A 203 4.14 -23.94 2.89
CA GLY A 203 3.94 -24.25 4.31
C GLY A 203 2.54 -24.81 4.59
N TRP A 204 1.50 -24.22 4.00
CA TRP A 204 0.13 -24.70 4.13
C TRP A 204 -0.05 -26.09 3.54
N ARG A 205 0.48 -26.36 2.33
CA ARG A 205 0.41 -27.68 1.68
C ARG A 205 1.14 -28.75 2.48
N ALA A 206 2.23 -28.39 3.17
CA ALA A 206 2.96 -29.30 4.04
C ALA A 206 2.20 -29.61 5.35
N ALA A 207 1.58 -28.59 5.97
CA ALA A 207 0.86 -28.72 7.24
C ALA A 207 -0.56 -29.30 7.08
N HIS A 208 -1.20 -29.08 5.93
CA HIS A 208 -2.60 -29.43 5.67
C HIS A 208 -2.73 -30.24 4.38
N ALA A 209 -2.02 -31.36 4.27
CA ALA A 209 -2.00 -32.16 3.05
C ALA A 209 -3.40 -32.64 2.61
N GLU A 210 -4.31 -32.88 3.56
CA GLU A 210 -5.69 -33.32 3.28
C GLU A 210 -6.58 -32.15 2.86
N ILE A 211 -6.68 -31.10 3.68
CA ILE A 211 -7.47 -29.89 3.36
C ILE A 211 -6.98 -29.24 2.06
N GLY A 212 -5.65 -29.20 1.87
CA GLY A 212 -5.05 -28.61 0.70
C GLY A 212 -5.18 -29.41 -0.59
N ALA A 213 -5.61 -30.68 -0.52
CA ALA A 213 -5.94 -31.47 -1.69
C ALA A 213 -7.35 -31.16 -2.22
N ASP A 214 -8.26 -30.70 -1.35
CA ASP A 214 -9.66 -30.44 -1.70
C ASP A 214 -9.90 -28.99 -2.18
N LEU A 215 -9.06 -28.04 -1.79
CA LEU A 215 -9.17 -26.64 -2.20
C LEU A 215 -8.56 -26.43 -3.60
N ASN A 216 -9.34 -25.87 -4.53
CA ASN A 216 -8.83 -25.54 -5.86
C ASN A 216 -7.78 -24.40 -5.79
N GLU A 217 -7.05 -24.20 -6.88
CA GLU A 217 -5.94 -23.24 -6.89
C GLU A 217 -6.37 -21.78 -6.69
N ASP A 218 -7.48 -21.36 -7.29
CA ASP A 218 -7.94 -19.97 -7.19
C ASP A 218 -8.41 -19.65 -5.76
N ASP A 219 -9.19 -20.56 -5.16
CA ASP A 219 -9.66 -20.45 -3.78
C ASP A 219 -8.50 -20.42 -2.79
N ARG A 220 -7.47 -21.24 -3.04
CA ARG A 220 -6.26 -21.23 -2.22
C ARG A 220 -5.54 -19.89 -2.26
N TRP A 221 -5.38 -19.31 -3.45
CA TRP A 221 -4.75 -18.00 -3.57
C TRP A 221 -5.59 -16.90 -2.91
N ALA A 222 -6.92 -16.97 -3.03
CA ALA A 222 -7.83 -16.06 -2.34
C ALA A 222 -7.67 -16.14 -0.82
N VAL A 223 -7.63 -17.36 -0.25
CA VAL A 223 -7.39 -17.57 1.19
C VAL A 223 -6.03 -17.03 1.61
N LEU A 224 -4.98 -17.22 0.82
CA LEU A 224 -3.64 -16.69 1.15
C LEU A 224 -3.58 -15.16 1.09
N ASP A 225 -4.32 -14.53 0.18
CA ASP A 225 -4.50 -13.07 0.15
C ASP A 225 -5.28 -12.58 1.38
N ALA A 226 -6.32 -13.30 1.79
CA ALA A 226 -7.04 -13.02 3.03
C ALA A 226 -6.14 -13.18 4.26
N VAL A 227 -5.34 -14.24 4.34
CA VAL A 227 -4.36 -14.45 5.41
C VAL A 227 -3.33 -13.32 5.45
N ARG A 228 -2.87 -12.82 4.29
CA ARG A 228 -1.98 -11.66 4.24
C ARG A 228 -2.64 -10.40 4.80
N SER A 229 -3.96 -10.23 4.62
CA SER A 229 -4.69 -9.08 5.14
C SER A 229 -4.74 -9.02 6.67
N PHE A 230 -4.34 -10.08 7.39
CA PHE A 230 -4.14 -9.97 8.83
C PHE A 230 -3.02 -9.01 9.22
N THR A 231 -2.05 -8.72 8.34
CA THR A 231 -0.90 -7.85 8.66
C THR A 231 -0.93 -6.47 8.03
N TYR A 232 -1.96 -6.11 7.25
CA TYR A 232 -2.12 -4.76 6.69
C TYR A 232 -3.61 -4.44 6.48
N LEU A 233 -3.95 -3.17 6.29
CA LEU A 233 -5.32 -2.77 5.96
C LEU A 233 -5.42 -2.54 4.44
N PRO A 234 -6.21 -3.33 3.70
CA PRO A 234 -6.45 -3.14 2.27
C PRO A 234 -7.08 -1.77 1.96
N PRO A 235 -7.04 -1.29 0.69
CA PRO A 235 -7.47 0.07 0.37
C PRO A 235 -8.98 0.31 0.55
N TRP A 236 -9.79 -0.76 0.55
CA TRP A 236 -11.22 -0.71 0.86
C TRP A 236 -11.54 -0.73 2.36
N GLN A 237 -10.54 -0.95 3.22
CA GLN A 237 -10.71 -0.93 4.67
C GLN A 237 -10.26 0.41 5.25
N SER A 238 -11.17 1.08 5.97
CA SER A 238 -10.83 2.31 6.69
C SER A 238 -9.92 2.00 7.89
N PRO A 239 -8.78 2.71 8.05
CA PRO A 239 -7.99 2.65 9.28
C PRO A 239 -8.61 3.45 10.44
N PHE A 240 -9.80 4.00 10.23
CA PHE A 240 -10.51 4.81 11.21
C PHE A 240 -11.90 4.24 11.46
N GLU A 241 -12.32 4.30 12.72
CA GLU A 241 -13.69 3.95 13.11
C GLU A 241 -14.68 5.05 12.68
N PRO A 242 -15.88 4.69 12.22
CA PRO A 242 -16.93 5.66 11.95
C PRO A 242 -17.28 6.45 13.22
N GLY A 243 -17.13 7.77 13.16
CA GLY A 243 -17.66 8.67 14.20
C GLY A 243 -19.17 8.86 14.05
N ALA A 244 -19.86 9.29 15.12
CA ALA A 244 -21.30 9.56 15.12
C ALA A 244 -21.72 10.84 14.32
N GLY A 245 -20.83 11.38 13.48
CA GLY A 245 -21.05 12.61 12.72
C GLY A 245 -21.68 12.37 11.35
N VAL A 246 -22.27 13.42 10.77
CA VAL A 246 -22.77 13.45 9.38
C VAL A 246 -21.88 14.39 8.58
N ILE A 247 -21.41 13.95 7.41
CA ILE A 247 -20.69 14.77 6.45
C ILE A 247 -21.65 15.08 5.31
N ASP A 248 -22.09 16.33 5.19
CA ASP A 248 -22.90 16.82 4.08
C ASP A 248 -22.05 17.68 3.13
N GLY A 249 -22.25 17.53 1.81
CA GLY A 249 -21.52 18.29 0.80
C GLY A 249 -22.16 18.26 -0.57
N GLN A 250 -21.76 19.18 -1.45
CA GLN A 250 -22.15 19.19 -2.87
C GLN A 250 -20.91 19.06 -3.75
N ILE A 251 -20.95 18.14 -4.71
CA ILE A 251 -19.95 18.04 -5.77
C ILE A 251 -20.46 18.85 -6.97
N VAL A 252 -19.67 19.83 -7.40
CA VAL A 252 -20.00 20.71 -8.54
C VAL A 252 -18.92 20.57 -9.60
N GLN A 253 -19.33 20.33 -10.85
CA GLN A 253 -18.43 20.35 -12.00
C GLN A 253 -17.97 21.80 -12.26
N GLY A 254 -16.71 22.10 -11.94
CA GLY A 254 -16.14 23.46 -12.04
C GLY A 254 -15.74 23.91 -13.44
N THR A 255 -15.86 23.04 -14.46
CA THR A 255 -15.44 23.33 -15.83
C THR A 255 -16.60 23.90 -16.65
N ALA A 256 -16.54 25.18 -16.98
CA ALA A 256 -17.59 25.84 -17.77
C ALA A 256 -17.69 25.25 -19.19
N GLY A 257 -18.91 24.87 -19.59
CA GLY A 257 -19.19 24.36 -20.94
C GLY A 257 -18.76 22.92 -21.20
N ALA A 258 -18.35 22.17 -20.18
CA ALA A 258 -18.11 20.75 -20.31
C ALA A 258 -19.43 19.97 -20.35
N ASP A 259 -19.43 18.83 -21.05
CA ASP A 259 -20.57 17.91 -21.03
C ASP A 259 -20.84 17.42 -19.60
N PRO A 260 -22.10 17.12 -19.25
CA PRO A 260 -22.43 16.51 -17.96
C PRO A 260 -21.62 15.24 -17.76
N LEU A 261 -20.98 15.11 -16.59
CA LEU A 261 -20.30 13.88 -16.23
C LEU A 261 -21.31 12.73 -16.21
N ALA A 262 -20.95 11.58 -16.80
CA ALA A 262 -21.68 10.34 -16.60
C ALA A 262 -21.78 10.04 -15.09
N PRO A 263 -22.81 9.31 -14.62
CA PRO A 263 -22.90 8.88 -13.23
C PRO A 263 -21.58 8.23 -12.81
N GLN A 264 -20.95 8.81 -11.80
CA GLN A 264 -19.68 8.34 -11.24
C GLN A 264 -19.93 8.00 -9.79
N GLU A 265 -19.38 6.87 -9.35
CA GLU A 265 -19.33 6.56 -7.93
C GLU A 265 -18.30 7.48 -7.27
N VAL A 266 -18.69 8.12 -6.17
CA VAL A 266 -17.81 9.03 -5.43
C VAL A 266 -17.80 8.63 -3.97
N SER A 267 -16.68 8.05 -3.53
CA SER A 267 -16.45 7.74 -2.12
C SER A 267 -15.83 8.95 -1.42
N LEU A 268 -16.56 9.50 -0.45
CA LEU A 268 -16.10 10.61 0.37
C LEU A 268 -15.65 10.07 1.73
N MET A 269 -14.35 10.13 2.00
CA MET A 269 -13.80 9.75 3.30
C MET A 269 -13.42 11.03 4.03
N ALA A 270 -14.12 11.34 5.13
CA ALA A 270 -13.71 12.43 6.01
C ALA A 270 -13.51 11.89 7.43
N TYR A 271 -12.40 12.29 8.03
CA TYR A 271 -11.97 11.84 9.33
C TYR A 271 -12.02 13.03 10.29
N MET A 272 -12.78 12.89 11.37
CA MET A 272 -12.83 13.88 12.45
C MET A 272 -12.03 13.34 13.63
N SER A 273 -11.08 14.13 14.11
CA SER A 273 -10.22 13.83 15.27
C SER A 273 -9.17 12.75 14.99
N PHE A 274 -7.91 13.18 14.97
CA PHE A 274 -6.74 12.34 14.76
C PHE A 274 -6.41 11.59 16.05
N THR A 275 -7.00 10.41 16.24
CA THR A 275 -6.49 9.46 17.21
C THR A 275 -6.10 8.20 16.44
N PRO A 276 -4.79 7.94 16.24
CA PRO A 276 -4.32 6.69 15.66
C PRO A 276 -4.85 5.52 16.48
N VAL A 277 -5.48 4.54 15.82
CA VAL A 277 -5.88 3.29 16.48
C VAL A 277 -4.70 2.33 16.42
N ALA A 278 -3.86 2.42 17.46
CA ALA A 278 -2.69 1.58 17.73
C ALA A 278 -1.51 1.66 16.73
#